data_AF-A0A925I313-F1
#
_entry.id   AF-A0A925I313-F1
#
_cell.length_a   1.000
_cell.length_b   1.000
_cell.length_c   1.000
_cell.angle_alpha   90.00
_cell.angle_beta   90.00
_cell.angle_gamma   90.00
#
_symmetry.space_group_name_H-M   'P 1'
#
loop_
_entity.id
_entity.type
_entity.pdbx_description
1 polymer ?
#
loop_
_entity_poly.entity_id
_entity_poly.type
_entity_poly.pdbx_seq_one_letter_code
_entity_poly.pdbx_strand_id
1 'polypeptide(L)'
;FKPLRGDPADSDVEVRSQVNLSRGEPMILNYRVYKTPAGWKIYDINVLGAWLVETYKGSFASEIGKSGIDGLIKTLAEKNKRLASKPIKAAAK
;
A
#
# COMPACT_ATOMS: atom_id res chain seq x y z
N PHE A 1 -13.36 4.01 -10.36
CA PHE A 1 -13.18 4.73 -9.09
C PHE A 1 -14.55 5.22 -8.61
N LYS A 2 -14.75 5.36 -7.29
CA LYS A 2 -16.01 5.87 -6.72
C LYS A 2 -15.91 7.40 -6.55
N PRO A 3 -17.03 8.13 -6.45
CA PRO A 3 -17.01 9.58 -6.20
C PRO A 3 -16.19 9.91 -4.95
N LEU A 4 -15.32 10.92 -5.05
CA LEU A 4 -14.56 11.45 -3.92
C LEU A 4 -15.54 12.10 -2.92
N ARG A 5 -15.30 11.88 -1.62
CA ARG A 5 -16.11 12.43 -0.52
C ARG A 5 -15.32 13.34 0.42
N GLY A 6 -14.21 13.91 -0.05
CA GLY A 6 -13.40 14.88 0.69
C GLY A 6 -13.81 16.32 0.38
N ASP A 7 -13.45 17.23 1.28
CA ASP A 7 -13.58 18.67 1.06
C ASP A 7 -12.49 19.15 0.08
N PRO A 8 -12.77 20.10 -0.83
CA PRO A 8 -11.75 20.68 -1.71
C PRO A 8 -10.52 21.28 -0.98
N ALA A 9 -10.67 21.68 0.28
CA ALA A 9 -9.60 22.21 1.13
C ALA A 9 -8.73 21.11 1.76
N ASP A 10 -9.15 19.85 1.73
CA ASP A 10 -8.41 18.75 2.35
C ASP A 10 -7.05 18.55 1.67
N SER A 11 -6.03 18.32 2.50
CA SER A 11 -4.68 17.94 2.05
C SER A 11 -4.39 16.44 2.24
N ASP A 12 -5.30 15.70 2.87
CA ASP A 12 -5.23 14.27 3.10
C ASP A 12 -6.62 13.66 2.86
N VAL A 13 -6.74 12.74 1.91
CA VAL A 13 -8.02 12.17 1.49
C VAL A 13 -7.92 10.67 1.22
N GLU A 14 -9.05 9.98 1.36
CA GLU A 14 -9.23 8.61 0.90
C GLU A 14 -9.87 8.59 -0.48
N VAL A 15 -9.16 8.04 -1.47
CA VAL A 15 -9.70 7.75 -2.80
C VAL A 15 -10.19 6.31 -2.83
N ARG A 16 -11.50 6.13 -3.01
CA ARG A 16 -12.15 4.82 -3.03
C ARG A 16 -12.17 4.23 -4.43
N SER A 17 -11.70 2.99 -4.59
CA SER A 17 -11.69 2.31 -5.88
C SER A 17 -11.98 0.82 -5.75
N GLN A 18 -12.23 0.21 -6.90
CA GLN A 18 -12.38 -1.24 -7.02
C GLN A 18 -11.74 -1.69 -8.33
N VAL A 19 -11.15 -2.87 -8.33
CA VAL A 19 -10.59 -3.52 -9.50
C VAL A 19 -11.59 -4.57 -9.96
N ASN A 20 -12.10 -4.41 -11.18
CA ASN A 20 -12.96 -5.42 -11.79
C ASN A 20 -12.07 -6.52 -12.36
N LEU A 21 -12.26 -7.75 -11.89
CA LEU A 21 -11.56 -8.92 -12.39
C LEU A 21 -12.30 -9.51 -13.60
N SER A 22 -11.58 -10.20 -14.49
CA SER A 22 -12.19 -10.87 -15.66
C SER A 22 -13.15 -12.00 -15.25
N ARG A 23 -12.96 -12.57 -14.06
CA ARG A 23 -13.84 -13.53 -13.40
C ARG A 23 -13.83 -13.26 -11.89
N GLY A 24 -14.98 -13.46 -11.22
CA GLY A 24 -15.12 -13.29 -9.78
C GLY A 24 -15.58 -11.90 -9.33
N GLU A 25 -15.63 -11.69 -8.02
CA GLU A 25 -16.08 -10.43 -7.42
C GLU A 25 -15.02 -9.32 -7.54
N PRO A 26 -15.43 -8.04 -7.75
CA PRO A 26 -14.50 -6.92 -7.75
C PRO A 26 -13.73 -6.79 -6.43
N MET A 27 -12.43 -6.56 -6.52
CA MET A 27 -11.56 -6.33 -5.36
C MET A 27 -11.60 -4.86 -4.95
N ILE A 28 -11.83 -4.58 -3.67
CA ILE A 28 -11.71 -3.23 -3.13
C ILE A 28 -10.23 -2.84 -3.02
N LEU A 29 -9.91 -1.66 -3.55
CA LEU A 29 -8.57 -1.07 -3.51
C LEU A 29 -8.70 0.43 -3.23
N ASN A 30 -8.53 0.86 -1.98
CA ASN A 30 -8.58 2.28 -1.64
C ASN A 30 -7.16 2.83 -1.43
N TYR A 31 -7.02 4.14 -1.56
CA TYR A 31 -5.75 4.84 -1.40
C TYR A 31 -5.93 5.97 -0.40
N ARG A 32 -4.97 6.12 0.52
CA ARG A 32 -4.78 7.39 1.22
C ARG A 32 -3.75 8.22 0.49
N VAL A 33 -4.10 9.47 0.24
CA VAL A 33 -3.35 10.35 -0.65
C VAL A 33 -3.16 11.68 0.06
N TYR A 34 -1.92 12.16 0.09
CA TYR A 34 -1.58 13.45 0.66
C TYR A 34 -1.12 14.44 -0.42
N LYS A 35 -1.46 15.70 -0.24
CA LYS A 35 -1.10 16.79 -1.15
C LYS A 35 0.29 17.31 -0.80
N THR A 36 1.18 17.32 -1.78
CA THR A 36 2.52 17.92 -1.69
C THR A 36 2.62 19.13 -2.61
N PRO A 37 3.65 19.98 -2.46
CA PRO A 37 3.95 21.02 -3.45
C PRO A 37 4.13 20.46 -4.88
N ALA A 38 4.59 19.21 -5.00
CA ALA A 38 4.76 18.51 -6.28
C ALA A 38 3.50 17.74 -6.73
N GLY A 39 2.35 17.95 -6.08
CA GLY A 39 1.09 17.28 -6.36
C GLY A 39 0.73 16.17 -5.37
N TRP A 40 -0.33 15.43 -5.69
CA TRP A 40 -0.86 14.35 -4.84
C TRP A 40 0.01 13.10 -4.87
N LYS A 41 0.23 12.48 -3.71
CA LYS A 41 1.04 11.27 -3.54
C LYS A 41 0.29 10.25 -2.69
N ILE A 42 0.24 9.00 -3.14
CA ILE A 42 -0.31 7.89 -2.35
C ILE A 42 0.71 7.54 -1.26
N TYR A 43 0.26 7.43 -0.02
CA TYR A 43 1.11 7.02 1.11
C TYR A 43 0.67 5.71 1.77
N ASP A 44 -0.57 5.28 1.56
CA ASP A 44 -1.08 4.01 2.08
C ASP A 44 -2.15 3.43 1.15
N ILE A 45 -2.27 2.11 1.15
CA ILE A 45 -3.19 1.35 0.28
C ILE A 45 -4.02 0.44 1.17
N ASN A 46 -5.32 0.39 0.91
CA ASN A 46 -6.23 -0.56 1.52
C ASN A 46 -6.49 -1.70 0.54
N VAL A 47 -6.17 -2.93 0.92
CA VAL A 47 -6.49 -4.14 0.16
C VAL A 47 -7.50 -4.94 0.95
N LEU A 48 -8.69 -5.14 0.39
CA LEU A 48 -9.75 -5.96 1.00
C LEU A 48 -10.10 -5.58 2.45
N GLY A 49 -10.04 -4.29 2.78
CA GLY A 49 -10.36 -3.76 4.11
C GLY A 49 -9.16 -3.52 5.02
N ALA A 50 -7.97 -4.03 4.70
CA ALA A 50 -6.76 -3.84 5.48
C ALA A 50 -5.84 -2.75 4.90
N TRP A 51 -5.48 -1.75 5.72
CA TRP A 51 -4.45 -0.76 5.38
C TRP A 51 -3.06 -1.37 5.51
N LEU A 52 -2.22 -1.24 4.49
CA LEU A 52 -0.92 -1.89 4.45
C LEU A 52 0.01 -1.33 5.53
N VAL A 53 0.03 -0.01 5.75
CA VAL A 53 0.86 0.59 6.81
C VAL A 53 0.50 -0.01 8.17
N GLU A 54 -0.79 -0.07 8.52
CA GLU A 54 -1.24 -0.67 9.78
C GLU A 54 -0.88 -2.16 9.87
N THR A 55 -1.10 -2.89 8.77
CA THR A 55 -0.78 -4.32 8.67
C THR A 55 0.70 -4.61 8.97
N TYR A 56 1.61 -3.78 8.48
CA TYR A 56 3.06 -4.00 8.66
C TYR A 56 3.67 -3.28 9.87
N LYS A 57 2.95 -2.34 10.49
CA LYS A 57 3.43 -1.52 11.60
C LYS A 57 4.05 -2.34 12.73
N GLY A 58 3.34 -3.39 13.17
CA GLY A 58 3.84 -4.28 14.23
C GLY A 58 5.13 -5.04 13.84
N SER A 59 5.22 -5.49 12.60
CA SER A 59 6.42 -6.16 12.08
C SER A 59 7.61 -5.20 12.00
N PHE A 60 7.37 -3.96 11.56
CA PHE A 60 8.42 -2.93 11.50
C PHE A 60 8.89 -2.53 12.90
N ALA A 61 7.96 -2.34 13.84
CA ALA A 61 8.30 -2.05 15.24
C ALA A 61 9.13 -3.18 15.86
N SER A 62 8.79 -4.44 15.58
CA SER A 62 9.58 -5.60 16.06
C SER A 62 10.99 -5.61 15.49
N GLU A 63 11.17 -5.34 14.20
CA GLU A 63 12.49 -5.31 13.57
C GLU A 63 13.32 -4.12 14.09
N ILE A 64 12.71 -2.92 14.15
CA ILE A 64 13.36 -1.73 14.71
C ILE A 64 13.81 -1.98 16.16
N GLY A 65 12.99 -2.63 16.98
CA GLY A 65 13.36 -2.96 18.35
C GLY A 65 14.54 -3.93 18.46
N LYS A 66 14.79 -4.76 17.44
CA LYS A 66 15.90 -5.73 17.42
C LYS A 66 17.18 -5.16 16.84
N SER A 67 17.08 -4.39 15.75
CA SER A 67 18.21 -4.06 14.88
C SER A 67 18.26 -2.59 14.47
N GLY A 68 17.39 -1.75 15.04
CA GLY A 68 17.30 -0.32 14.72
C GLY A 68 16.70 -0.05 13.34
N ILE A 69 16.69 1.24 12.96
CA ILE A 69 16.14 1.66 11.67
C ILE A 69 16.97 1.11 10.48
N ASP A 70 18.29 1.05 10.63
CA ASP A 70 19.18 0.50 9.60
C ASP A 70 18.95 -0.99 9.37
N GLY A 71 18.67 -1.74 10.45
CA GLY A 71 18.31 -3.15 10.38
C GLY A 71 16.98 -3.39 9.66
N LEU A 72 15.98 -2.53 9.90
CA LEU A 72 14.74 -2.55 9.12
C LEU A 72 14.99 -2.28 7.63
N ILE A 73 15.78 -1.25 7.30
CA ILE A 73 16.12 -0.89 5.91
C ILE A 73 16.80 -2.07 5.21
N LYS A 74 17.78 -2.70 5.86
CA LYS A 74 18.48 -3.88 5.33
C LYS A 74 17.51 -5.04 5.08
N THR A 75 16.67 -5.34 6.06
CA THR A 75 15.66 -6.40 5.96
C THR A 75 14.71 -6.17 4.80
N LEU A 76 14.23 -4.93 4.61
CA LEU A 76 13.36 -4.56 3.50
C LEU A 76 14.08 -4.69 2.15
N ALA A 77 15.33 -4.24 2.05
CA ALA A 77 16.12 -4.37 0.84
C ALA A 77 16.33 -5.84 0.43
N GLU A 78 16.62 -6.72 1.39
CA GLU A 78 16.76 -8.16 1.16
C GLU A 78 15.45 -8.81 0.74
N LYS A 79 14.33 -8.45 1.40
CA LYS A 79 12.99 -8.90 1.02
C LYS A 79 12.66 -8.49 -0.42
N ASN A 80 12.92 -7.24 -0.79
CA ASN A 80 12.67 -6.72 -2.13
C ASN A 80 13.51 -7.46 -3.19
N LYS A 81 14.80 -7.68 -2.95
CA LYS A 81 15.68 -8.46 -3.85
C LYS A 81 15.16 -9.88 -4.07
N ARG A 82 14.74 -10.56 -2.99
CA ARG A 82 14.20 -11.93 -3.06
C ARG A 82 12.87 -12.01 -3.79
N LEU A 83 12.02 -10.99 -3.66
CA LEU A 83 10.73 -10.96 -4.35
C LEU A 83 10.89 -10.60 -5.84
N ALA A 84 11.80 -9.70 -6.18
CA ALA A 84 12.09 -9.34 -7.57
C ALA A 84 12.69 -10.50 -8.38
N SER A 85 13.45 -11.39 -7.74
CA SER A 85 14.03 -12.57 -8.41
C SER A 85 13.04 -13.72 -8.60
N LYS A 86 11.85 -13.67 -7.98
CA LYS A 86 10.80 -14.65 -8.21
C LYS A 86 9.98 -14.24 -9.44
N PRO A 87 9.91 -15.07 -10.49
CA PRO A 87 9.03 -14.77 -11.61
C PRO A 87 7.59 -14.66 -11.11
N ILE A 88 6.92 -13.57 -11.48
CA ILE A 88 5.49 -13.40 -11.21
C ILE A 88 4.80 -14.53 -11.97
N LYS A 89 4.25 -15.53 -11.27
CA LYS A 89 3.33 -16.49 -11.89
C LYS A 89 2.15 -15.66 -12.39
N ALA A 90 2.05 -15.46 -13.70
CA ALA A 90 0.86 -14.90 -14.31
C ALA A 90 -0.34 -15.74 -13.86
N ALA A 91 -1.36 -15.10 -13.31
CA ALA A 91 -2.63 -15.76 -13.05
C ALA A 91 -3.10 -16.40 -14.36
N ALA A 92 -3.28 -17.71 -14.35
CA ALA A 92 -3.77 -18.45 -15.52
C ALA A 92 -5.12 -17.84 -15.97
N LYS A 93 -5.24 -17.61 -17.28
CA LYS A 93 -6.42 -17.00 -17.93
C LYS A 93 -7.69 -17.80 -17.69
#